data_AF-A0A0Q7NXS5-F1
#
_entry.id   AF-A0A0Q7NXS5-F1
#
_cell.length_a   1.000
_cell.length_b   1.000
_cell.length_c   1.000
_cell.angle_alpha   90.00
_cell.angle_beta   90.00
_cell.angle_gamma   90.00
#
_symmetry.space_group_name_H-M   'P 1'
#
loop_
_entity.id
_entity.type
_entity.pdbx_description
1 polymer ?
#
loop_
_entity_poly.entity_id
_entity_poly.type
_entity_poly.pdbx_seq_one_letter_code
_entity_poly.pdbx_strand_id
1 'polypeptide(L)'
;MKKFVLALVLLASPAAAQTVKVEDMCVKVAKNLLMTETLHTGVVQSFPELKPPGARMTYSTRDGVEKKDMVDTIECQFESATAPFRLKKFCLSSTCYSADEKNEENKRRFDEVRILLEREGL
;
A
#
# COMPACT_ATOMS: atom_id res chain seq x y z
N MET A 1 54.01 24.02 20.85
CA MET A 1 52.91 24.11 19.86
C MET A 1 52.74 22.77 19.17
N LYS A 2 51.64 22.03 19.41
CA LYS A 2 51.13 21.07 18.42
C LYS A 2 49.68 20.71 18.77
N LYS A 3 48.75 21.36 18.08
CA LYS A 3 47.32 21.08 18.13
C LYS A 3 47.07 19.85 17.25
N PHE A 4 46.68 18.73 17.85
CA PHE A 4 46.14 17.61 17.10
C PHE A 4 44.62 17.75 17.09
N VAL A 5 44.09 18.24 15.98
CA VAL A 5 42.66 18.17 15.65
C VAL A 5 42.45 16.82 15.00
N LEU A 6 41.82 15.88 15.71
CA LEU A 6 41.38 14.61 15.14
C LEU A 6 39.92 14.78 14.69
N ALA A 7 39.70 14.76 13.38
CA ALA A 7 38.41 14.92 12.75
C ALA A 7 37.52 13.69 12.99
N LEU A 8 36.27 13.92 13.42
CA LEU A 8 35.21 12.91 13.46
C LEU A 8 34.76 12.59 12.03
N VAL A 9 35.01 11.37 11.56
CA VAL A 9 34.45 10.85 10.31
C VAL A 9 33.08 10.27 10.61
N LEU A 10 32.03 11.02 10.29
CA LEU A 10 30.65 10.52 10.26
C LEU A 10 30.50 9.54 9.10
N LEU A 11 30.53 8.24 9.39
CA LEU A 11 30.14 7.19 8.46
C LEU A 11 28.62 7.24 8.24
N ALA A 12 28.18 8.02 7.26
CA ALA A 12 26.82 7.94 6.74
C ALA A 12 26.65 6.56 6.07
N SER A 13 25.99 5.64 6.76
CA SER A 13 25.55 4.38 6.15
C SER A 13 24.50 4.71 5.09
N PRO A 14 24.59 4.18 3.86
CA PRO A 14 23.55 4.40 2.86
C PRO A 14 22.27 3.78 3.40
N ALA A 15 21.25 4.60 3.62
CA ALA A 15 19.90 4.11 3.86
C ALA A 15 19.52 3.28 2.62
N ALA A 16 19.36 1.97 2.80
CA ALA A 16 18.80 1.12 1.76
C ALA A 16 17.41 1.69 1.43
N ALA A 17 17.28 2.30 0.26
CA ALA A 17 16.00 2.78 -0.24
C ALA A 17 15.07 1.56 -0.33
N GLN A 18 14.17 1.40 0.64
CA GLN A 18 13.19 0.33 0.66
C GLN A 18 12.37 0.44 -0.62
N THR A 19 12.54 -0.51 -1.54
CA THR A 19 11.78 -0.54 -2.79
C THR A 19 10.34 -0.86 -2.42
N VAL A 20 9.45 0.13 -2.54
CA VAL A 20 8.00 -0.05 -2.34
C VAL A 20 7.48 -1.07 -3.34
N LYS A 21 6.68 -2.03 -2.89
CA LYS A 21 6.11 -3.10 -3.71
C LYS A 21 4.61 -2.96 -3.89
N VAL A 22 4.05 -3.72 -4.84
CA VAL A 22 2.61 -3.75 -5.15
C VAL A 22 1.78 -4.15 -3.92
N GLU A 23 2.25 -5.12 -3.12
CA GLU A 23 1.57 -5.51 -1.88
C GLU A 23 1.56 -4.39 -0.83
N ASP A 24 2.65 -3.64 -0.68
CA ASP A 24 2.75 -2.52 0.27
C ASP A 24 1.75 -1.42 -0.11
N MET A 25 1.60 -1.18 -1.42
CA MET A 25 0.62 -0.24 -1.93
C MET A 25 -0.82 -0.70 -1.70
N CYS A 26 -1.10 -2.00 -1.82
CA CYS A 26 -2.43 -2.51 -1.52
C CYS A 26 -2.76 -2.42 -0.01
N VAL A 27 -1.75 -2.53 0.88
CA VAL A 27 -1.93 -2.25 2.32
C VAL A 27 -2.33 -0.78 2.53
N LYS A 28 -1.69 0.16 1.82
CA LYS A 28 -2.04 1.58 1.90
C LYS A 28 -3.44 1.89 1.38
N VAL A 29 -3.83 1.27 0.25
CA VAL A 29 -5.22 1.33 -0.25
C VAL A 29 -6.20 0.91 0.84
N ALA A 30 -5.96 -0.23 1.49
CA ALA A 30 -6.81 -0.75 2.55
C ALA A 30 -6.89 0.19 3.75
N LYS A 31 -5.75 0.72 4.23
CA LYS A 31 -5.72 1.69 5.34
C LYS A 31 -6.50 2.96 5.04
N ASN A 32 -6.32 3.53 3.84
CA ASN A 32 -7.02 4.73 3.40
C ASN A 32 -8.52 4.48 3.26
N LEU A 33 -8.93 3.35 2.69
CA LEU A 33 -10.33 2.96 2.55
C LEU A 33 -11.01 2.76 3.92
N LEU A 34 -10.35 2.02 4.82
CA LEU A 34 -10.88 1.65 6.13
C LEU A 34 -10.66 2.72 7.20
N MET A 35 -9.99 3.81 6.85
CA MET A 35 -9.64 4.93 7.73
C MET A 35 -8.93 4.46 9.01
N THR A 36 -7.93 3.58 8.87
CA THR A 36 -7.19 3.00 9.99
C THR A 36 -5.68 3.15 9.82
N GLU A 37 -5.00 3.47 10.91
CA GLU A 37 -3.54 3.49 10.97
C GLU A 37 -2.96 2.07 11.08
N THR A 38 -3.67 1.18 11.78
CA THR A 38 -3.25 -0.19 12.04
C THR A 38 -4.09 -1.15 11.22
N LEU A 39 -3.40 -1.97 10.42
CA LEU A 39 -4.00 -3.03 9.62
C LEU A 39 -3.13 -4.27 9.73
N HIS A 40 -3.69 -5.36 10.25
CA HIS A 40 -3.00 -6.64 10.35
C HIS A 40 -3.22 -7.42 9.06
N THR A 41 -2.14 -7.84 8.40
CA THR A 41 -2.19 -8.59 7.14
C THR A 41 -2.02 -10.09 7.38
N GLY A 42 -2.88 -10.88 6.72
CA GLY A 42 -2.85 -12.33 6.77
C GLY A 42 -2.06 -12.92 5.60
N VAL A 43 -2.74 -13.70 4.75
CA VAL A 43 -2.19 -14.24 3.52
C VAL A 43 -2.12 -13.11 2.49
N VAL A 44 -0.95 -12.93 1.87
CA VAL A 44 -0.72 -11.94 0.81
C VAL A 44 -0.31 -12.68 -0.46
N GLN A 45 -0.94 -12.32 -1.57
CA GLN A 45 -0.59 -12.79 -2.90
C GLN A 45 -0.37 -11.57 -3.79
N SER A 46 0.84 -11.42 -4.30
CA SER A 46 1.26 -10.28 -5.13
C SER A 46 1.65 -10.78 -6.52
N PHE A 47 1.23 -10.05 -7.54
CA PHE A 47 1.39 -10.40 -8.95
C PHE A 47 1.88 -9.17 -9.75
N PRO A 48 3.10 -8.67 -9.49
CA PRO A 48 3.67 -7.51 -10.20
C PRO A 48 3.86 -7.74 -11.72
N GLU A 49 3.88 -8.99 -12.17
CA GLU A 49 4.05 -9.39 -13.57
C GLU A 49 2.76 -9.32 -14.40
N LEU A 50 1.59 -9.23 -13.75
CA LEU A 50 0.31 -9.13 -14.46
C LEU A 50 0.10 -7.75 -15.08
N LYS A 51 -0.85 -7.67 -16.01
CA LYS A 51 -1.26 -6.43 -16.70
C LYS A 51 -2.77 -6.26 -16.58
N PRO A 52 -3.29 -5.48 -15.60
CA PRO A 52 -2.55 -4.66 -14.64
C PRO A 52 -1.90 -5.49 -13.51
N PRO A 53 -0.78 -5.03 -12.93
CA PRO A 53 -0.22 -5.62 -11.71
C PRO A 53 -1.18 -5.45 -10.55
N GLY A 54 -1.15 -6.40 -9.62
CA GLY A 54 -2.05 -6.36 -8.48
C GLY A 54 -1.63 -7.24 -7.32
N ALA A 55 -2.30 -7.04 -6.20
CA ALA A 55 -2.15 -7.88 -5.03
C ALA A 55 -3.54 -8.13 -4.41
N ARG A 56 -3.67 -9.26 -3.74
CA ARG A 56 -4.82 -9.58 -2.89
C ARG A 56 -4.33 -10.05 -1.54
N MET A 57 -5.05 -9.68 -0.49
CA MET A 57 -4.70 -10.09 0.86
C MET A 57 -5.92 -10.27 1.74
N THR A 58 -5.79 -11.14 2.73
CA THR A 58 -6.69 -11.14 3.90
C THR A 58 -6.20 -10.12 4.92
N TYR A 59 -7.09 -9.52 5.70
CA TYR A 59 -6.72 -8.57 6.74
C TYR A 59 -7.62 -8.66 7.99
N SER A 60 -7.20 -7.97 9.05
CA SER A 60 -8.03 -7.64 10.22
C SER A 60 -7.69 -6.24 10.73
N THR A 61 -8.70 -5.48 11.13
CA THR A 61 -8.54 -4.23 11.90
C THR A 61 -8.52 -4.48 13.41
N ARG A 62 -8.86 -5.69 13.84
CA ARG A 62 -8.85 -6.13 15.24
C ARG A 62 -7.49 -6.71 15.61
N ASP A 63 -7.02 -6.38 16.80
CA ASP A 63 -5.81 -6.96 17.38
C ASP A 63 -6.02 -8.43 17.78
N GLY A 64 -4.93 -9.20 17.81
CA GLY A 64 -4.91 -10.57 18.30
C GLY A 64 -5.62 -11.61 17.42
N VAL A 65 -6.08 -11.25 16.23
CA VAL A 65 -6.68 -12.20 15.27
C VAL A 65 -5.58 -13.02 14.61
N GLU A 66 -5.66 -14.36 14.71
CA GLU A 66 -4.73 -15.24 14.02
C GLU A 66 -4.92 -15.18 12.50
N LYS A 67 -3.83 -15.33 11.74
CA LYS A 67 -3.87 -15.24 10.27
C LYS A 67 -4.90 -16.18 9.61
N LYS A 68 -5.10 -17.37 10.18
CA LYS A 68 -6.08 -18.36 9.67
C LYS A 68 -7.54 -17.93 9.84
N ASP A 69 -7.80 -17.00 10.76
CA ASP A 69 -9.14 -16.51 11.10
C ASP A 69 -9.42 -15.12 10.47
N MET A 70 -8.46 -14.57 9.71
CA MET A 70 -8.65 -13.36 8.92
C MET A 70 -9.42 -13.69 7.64
N VAL A 71 -10.69 -13.33 7.61
CA VAL A 71 -11.60 -13.64 6.49
C VAL A 71 -11.90 -12.45 5.59
N ASP A 72 -11.66 -11.22 6.07
CA ASP A 72 -11.85 -10.02 5.27
C ASP A 72 -10.76 -9.94 4.21
N THR A 73 -11.16 -9.68 2.96
CA THR A 73 -10.23 -9.63 1.82
C THR A 73 -10.28 -8.29 1.11
N ILE A 74 -9.12 -7.84 0.67
CA ILE A 74 -8.99 -6.72 -0.26
C ILE A 74 -8.10 -7.12 -1.44
N GLU A 75 -8.47 -6.67 -2.63
CA GLU A 75 -7.70 -6.83 -3.85
C GLU A 75 -7.45 -5.45 -4.47
N CYS A 76 -6.25 -5.18 -4.94
CA CYS A 76 -5.86 -3.91 -5.56
C CYS A 76 -5.16 -4.15 -6.89
N GLN A 77 -5.38 -3.25 -7.84
CA GLN A 77 -4.73 -3.22 -9.15
C GLN A 77 -4.16 -1.83 -9.41
N PHE A 78 -2.97 -1.79 -9.99
CA PHE A 78 -2.26 -0.56 -10.30
C PHE A 78 -1.93 -0.49 -11.79
N GLU A 79 -1.64 0.69 -12.31
CA GLU A 79 -1.21 0.84 -13.71
C GLU A 79 0.21 0.30 -13.95
N SER A 80 1.05 0.30 -12.92
CA SER A 80 2.45 -0.09 -12.95
C SER A 80 2.86 -0.82 -11.67
N ALA A 81 3.86 -1.71 -11.78
CA ALA A 81 4.45 -2.42 -10.64
C ALA A 81 5.58 -1.62 -9.97
N THR A 82 5.89 -0.44 -10.50
CA THR A 82 6.86 0.52 -9.97
C THR A 82 6.25 1.92 -9.93
N ALA A 83 6.78 2.78 -9.07
CA ALA A 83 6.34 4.17 -8.96
C ALA A 83 6.34 4.89 -10.34
N PRO A 84 5.32 5.73 -10.62
CA PRO A 84 4.16 6.01 -9.78
C PRO A 84 3.13 4.86 -9.80
N PHE A 85 2.72 4.40 -8.63
CA PHE A 85 1.73 3.35 -8.37
C PHE A 85 0.31 3.88 -8.51
N ARG A 86 -0.05 4.30 -9.72
CA ARG A 86 -1.41 4.80 -10.01
C ARG A 86 -2.43 3.70 -9.77
N LEU A 87 -3.32 3.92 -8.81
CA LEU A 87 -4.40 3.00 -8.46
C LEU A 87 -5.40 2.93 -9.62
N LYS A 88 -5.64 1.72 -10.13
CA LYS A 88 -6.57 1.46 -11.22
C LYS A 88 -7.93 0.98 -10.73
N LYS A 89 -7.91 0.07 -9.74
CA LYS A 89 -9.10 -0.56 -9.17
C LYS A 89 -8.76 -1.15 -7.82
N PHE A 90 -9.71 -1.20 -6.90
CA PHE A 90 -9.65 -2.12 -5.76
C PHE A 90 -11.01 -2.75 -5.51
N CYS A 91 -11.03 -3.90 -4.86
CA CYS A 91 -12.24 -4.56 -4.41
C CYS A 91 -12.11 -4.92 -2.94
N LEU A 92 -13.13 -4.57 -2.16
CA LEU A 92 -13.28 -4.99 -0.77
C LEU A 92 -14.39 -6.04 -0.71
N SER A 93 -14.02 -7.28 -0.39
CA SER A 93 -14.92 -8.42 -0.56
C SER A 93 -15.51 -8.47 -1.98
N SER A 94 -16.83 -8.43 -2.14
CA SER A 94 -17.53 -8.45 -3.44
C SER A 94 -17.71 -7.08 -4.11
N THR A 95 -17.35 -5.98 -3.43
CA THR A 95 -17.59 -4.63 -3.93
C THR A 95 -16.31 -4.07 -4.53
N CYS A 96 -16.39 -3.60 -5.77
CA CYS A 96 -15.26 -3.00 -6.47
C CYS A 96 -15.42 -1.48 -6.65
N TYR A 97 -14.29 -0.80 -6.76
CA TYR A 97 -14.15 0.64 -6.81
C TYR A 97 -13.14 1.00 -7.90
N SER A 98 -13.55 1.84 -8.84
CA SER A 98 -12.73 2.31 -9.96
C SER A 98 -13.29 3.61 -10.55
N ALA A 99 -12.51 4.27 -11.40
CA ALA A 99 -12.90 5.53 -12.05
C ALA A 99 -14.12 5.38 -12.99
N ASP A 100 -14.37 4.16 -13.50
CA ASP A 100 -15.46 3.79 -14.40
C ASP A 100 -16.69 3.19 -13.68
N GLU A 101 -16.70 3.21 -12.34
CA GLU A 101 -17.81 2.71 -11.55
C GLU A 101 -19.09 3.54 -11.78
N LYS A 102 -20.23 2.84 -11.92
CA LYS A 102 -21.55 3.45 -12.18
C LYS A 102 -22.20 3.96 -10.91
N ASN A 103 -21.90 3.32 -9.78
CA ASN A 103 -22.35 3.81 -8.49
C ASN A 103 -21.49 5.02 -8.10
N GLU A 104 -22.12 6.21 -8.05
CA GLU A 104 -21.43 7.47 -7.74
C GLU A 104 -20.76 7.48 -6.37
N GLU A 105 -21.30 6.77 -5.37
CA GLU A 105 -20.65 6.65 -4.07
C GLU A 105 -19.38 5.82 -4.17
N ASN A 106 -19.43 4.65 -4.82
CA ASN A 106 -18.24 3.81 -5.00
C ASN A 106 -17.17 4.53 -5.84
N LYS A 107 -17.58 5.26 -6.89
CA LYS A 107 -16.67 6.10 -7.67
C LYS A 107 -16.03 7.19 -6.81
N ARG A 108 -16.81 7.87 -5.96
CA ARG A 108 -16.28 8.86 -5.01
C ARG A 108 -15.29 8.23 -4.03
N ARG A 109 -15.59 7.05 -3.48
CA ARG A 109 -14.67 6.31 -2.59
C ARG A 109 -13.37 5.94 -3.30
N PHE A 110 -13.43 5.56 -4.57
CA PHE A 110 -12.24 5.33 -5.37
C PHE A 110 -11.37 6.60 -5.48
N ASP A 111 -11.99 7.73 -5.83
CA ASP A 111 -11.29 9.01 -5.97
C ASP A 111 -10.68 9.49 -4.65
N GLU A 112 -11.39 9.34 -3.53
CA GLU A 112 -10.88 9.64 -2.18
C GLU A 112 -9.57 8.88 -1.92
N VAL A 113 -9.56 7.55 -2.13
CA VAL A 113 -8.37 6.71 -1.90
C VAL A 113 -7.25 7.04 -2.87
N ARG A 114 -7.56 7.22 -4.17
CA ARG A 114 -6.56 7.58 -5.20
C ARG A 114 -5.85 8.89 -4.85
N ILE A 115 -6.61 9.93 -4.47
CA ILE A 115 -6.06 11.24 -4.12
C ILE A 115 -5.16 11.15 -2.88
N LEU A 116 -5.51 10.32 -1.89
CA LEU A 116 -4.67 10.11 -0.70
C LEU A 116 -3.33 9.46 -1.07
N LEU A 117 -3.33 8.43 -1.92
CA LEU A 117 -2.10 7.79 -2.38
C LEU A 117 -1.20 8.77 -3.17
N GLU A 118 -1.79 9.55 -4.07
CA GLU A 118 -1.06 10.57 -4.85
C GLU A 118 -0.41 11.63 -3.94
N ARG A 119 -1.08 12.03 -2.85
CA ARG A 119 -0.55 12.98 -1.85
C ARG A 119 0.62 12.42 -1.05
N GLU A 120 0.64 11.11 -0.82
CA GLU A 120 1.77 10.42 -0.19
C GLU A 120 2.98 10.26 -1.15
N GLY A 121 2.86 10.72 -2.39
CA GLY A 121 3.92 10.67 -3.40
C GLY A 121 4.09 9.28 -4.04
N LEU A 122 3.01 8.50 -4.08
CA LEU A 122 3.03 7.10 -4.54
C LEU A 122 2.31 6.92 -5.86
#